data_AF-A0A1Y3XLW1-F1
#
_entry.id   AF-A0A1Y3XLW1-F1
#
_cell.length_a   1.000
_cell.length_b   1.000
_cell.length_c   1.000
_cell.angle_alpha   90.00
_cell.angle_beta   90.00
_cell.angle_gamma   90.00
#
_symmetry.space_group_name_H-M   'P 1'
#
loop_
_entity.id
_entity.type
_entity.pdbx_description
1 polymer ?
#
loop_
_entity_poly.entity_id
_entity_poly.type
_entity_poly.pdbx_seq_one_letter_code
_entity_poly.pdbx_strand_id
1 'polypeptide(L)'
;MTEPQAVDGAFEATRTILAPMPMLGIPEVLADEGRGLWSVRQPGAEVPRVYRCADIRSCQVYEVEGEQQPAPEGLQGIGEIFKNPMAVSRANMMRRGDRIFGAGVLVEVAGLAEPVRIGIWARPLKRGSRSYRNVMGSAEQLKGAIEGLMVGESDG
;
A
#
# COMPACT_ATOMS: atom_id res chain seq x y z
N MET A 1 -2.90 16.26 22.09
CA MET A 1 -3.21 15.35 20.96
C MET A 1 -1.99 14.48 20.82
N THR A 2 -2.05 13.29 21.39
CA THR A 2 -0.88 12.42 21.60
C THR A 2 -0.67 11.61 20.33
N GLU A 3 0.47 11.77 19.66
CA GLU A 3 0.91 10.82 18.64
C GLU A 3 0.86 9.40 19.23
N PRO A 4 0.36 8.39 18.51
CA PRO A 4 0.45 7.02 19.00
C PRO A 4 1.93 6.69 19.19
N GLN A 5 2.30 6.55 20.46
CA GLN A 5 3.66 6.29 20.88
C GLN A 5 4.09 4.95 20.32
N ALA A 6 5.17 4.97 19.52
CA ALA A 6 6.00 3.79 19.31
C ALA A 6 6.27 3.18 20.69
N VAL A 7 5.90 1.92 20.87
CA VAL A 7 6.07 1.24 22.16
C VAL A 7 7.57 1.19 22.45
N ASP A 8 8.02 1.88 23.51
CA ASP A 8 9.40 1.86 24.03
C ASP A 8 9.70 0.49 24.70
N GLY A 9 9.57 -0.57 23.91
CA GLY A 9 9.93 -1.94 24.26
C GLY A 9 10.75 -2.54 23.12
N ALA A 10 11.73 -3.36 23.46
CA ALA A 10 12.51 -4.09 22.45
C ALA A 10 11.54 -4.89 21.56
N PHE A 11 11.44 -4.51 20.28
CA PHE A 11 10.74 -5.27 19.25
C PHE A 11 11.63 -6.42 18.80
N GLU A 12 11.12 -7.65 18.86
CA GLU A 12 11.85 -8.84 18.43
C GLU A 12 11.06 -9.56 17.34
N ALA A 13 11.49 -9.42 16.09
CA ALA A 13 10.78 -10.00 14.95
C ALA A 13 10.75 -11.54 15.04
N THR A 14 9.58 -12.11 15.28
CA THR A 14 9.35 -13.57 15.27
C THR A 14 8.95 -14.06 13.88
N ARG A 15 8.33 -13.18 13.07
CA ARG A 15 7.81 -13.54 11.74
C ARG A 15 7.94 -12.40 10.74
N THR A 16 8.32 -12.73 9.51
CA THR A 16 8.24 -11.81 8.37
C THR A 16 6.88 -11.97 7.68
N ILE A 17 6.11 -10.89 7.60
CA ILE A 17 4.83 -10.84 6.87
C ILE A 17 5.08 -10.42 5.42
N LEU A 18 5.90 -9.37 5.23
CA LEU A 18 6.28 -8.86 3.92
C LEU A 18 7.77 -8.54 3.93
N ALA A 19 8.53 -9.24 3.08
CA ALA A 19 9.94 -8.95 2.89
C ALA A 19 10.11 -7.66 2.07
N PRO A 20 11.10 -6.80 2.41
CA PRO A 20 11.31 -5.55 1.69
C PRO A 20 11.80 -5.80 0.26
N MET A 21 11.33 -4.96 -0.67
CA MET A 21 11.94 -4.80 -2.00
C MET A 21 12.13 -3.32 -2.29
N PRO A 22 13.24 -2.71 -1.82
CA PRO A 22 13.46 -1.26 -1.91
C PRO A 22 13.42 -0.72 -3.34
N MET A 23 13.94 -1.48 -4.31
CA MET A 23 13.92 -1.11 -5.74
C MET A 23 12.52 -0.97 -6.33
N LEU A 24 11.52 -1.58 -5.69
CA LEU A 24 10.11 -1.51 -6.08
C LEU A 24 9.28 -0.63 -5.13
N GLY A 25 9.91 -0.01 -4.13
CA GLY A 25 9.22 0.77 -3.11
C GLY A 25 8.31 -0.08 -2.22
N ILE A 26 8.62 -1.37 -2.04
CA ILE A 26 7.83 -2.27 -1.19
C ILE A 26 8.40 -2.21 0.24
N PRO A 27 7.56 -1.88 1.25
CA PRO A 27 7.98 -1.79 2.65
C PRO A 27 8.27 -3.18 3.23
N GLU A 28 8.92 -3.19 4.37
CA GLU A 28 9.03 -4.38 5.22
C GLU A 28 7.89 -4.39 6.25
N VAL A 29 7.31 -5.56 6.48
CA VAL A 29 6.32 -5.78 7.53
C VAL A 29 6.71 -7.00 8.34
N LEU A 30 6.89 -6.82 9.65
CA LEU A 30 7.29 -7.86 10.59
C LEU A 30 6.28 -7.97 11.73
N ALA A 31 6.18 -9.14 12.33
CA ALA A 31 5.43 -9.38 13.55
C ALA A 31 6.36 -9.85 14.67
N ASP A 32 6.05 -9.40 15.88
CA ASP A 32 6.52 -9.92 17.16
C ASP A 32 5.29 -10.51 17.85
N GLU A 33 5.02 -11.78 17.57
CA GLU A 33 3.83 -12.48 18.03
C GLU A 33 3.84 -12.66 19.56
N GLY A 34 5.03 -12.80 20.16
CA GLY A 34 5.16 -12.96 21.61
C GLY A 34 4.74 -11.72 22.41
N ARG A 35 4.78 -10.53 21.80
CA ARG A 35 4.41 -9.26 22.42
C ARG A 35 3.13 -8.64 21.85
N GLY A 36 2.50 -9.28 20.87
CA GLY A 36 1.36 -8.71 20.15
C GLY A 36 1.72 -7.40 19.46
N LEU A 37 2.92 -7.32 18.88
CA LEU A 37 3.39 -6.14 18.15
C LEU A 37 3.61 -6.47 16.68
N TRP A 38 3.49 -5.46 15.83
CA TRP A 38 3.88 -5.53 14.43
C TRP A 38 4.56 -4.24 14.02
N SER A 39 5.37 -4.31 12.97
CA SER A 39 6.12 -3.16 12.52
C SER A 39 6.07 -2.99 11.01
N VAL A 40 6.16 -1.73 10.59
CA VAL A 40 6.24 -1.34 9.18
C VAL A 40 7.43 -0.42 8.99
N ARG A 41 8.37 -0.83 8.14
CA ARG A 41 9.46 0.03 7.68
C ARG A 41 9.19 0.45 6.24
N GLN A 42 8.81 1.71 6.08
CA GLN A 42 8.61 2.29 4.75
C GLN A 42 9.94 2.35 3.97
N PRO A 43 9.92 2.29 2.63
CA PRO A 43 11.12 2.45 1.83
C PRO A 43 11.82 3.77 2.16
N GLY A 44 13.12 3.72 2.48
CA GLY A 44 13.91 4.89 2.85
C GLY A 44 13.77 5.36 4.30
N ALA A 45 12.91 4.73 5.11
CA ALA A 45 12.85 5.01 6.55
C ALA A 45 14.02 4.33 7.28
N GLU A 46 14.71 5.09 8.14
CA GLU A 46 15.82 4.57 8.95
C GLU A 46 15.33 3.56 10.01
N VAL A 47 14.18 3.85 10.63
CA VAL A 47 13.58 3.04 11.69
C VAL A 47 12.17 2.58 11.32
N PRO A 48 11.77 1.35 11.70
CA PRO A 48 10.39 0.90 11.55
C PRO A 48 9.46 1.66 12.52
N ARG A 49 8.21 1.82 12.12
CA ARG A 49 7.13 2.18 13.06
C ARG A 49 6.54 0.91 13.64
N VAL A 50 6.36 0.87 14.96
CA VAL A 50 5.85 -0.29 15.69
C VAL A 50 4.46 0.02 16.24
N TYR A 51 3.56 -0.94 16.12
CA TYR A 51 2.15 -0.85 16.48
C TYR A 51 1.75 -2.08 17.29
N ARG A 52 0.68 -1.98 18.10
CA ARG A 52 0.06 -3.14 18.73
C ARG A 52 -0.88 -3.83 17.75
N CYS A 53 -0.95 -5.16 17.82
CA CYS A 53 -1.91 -5.94 17.06
C CYS A 53 -3.35 -5.65 17.53
N ALA A 54 -3.56 -5.51 18.84
CA ALA A 54 -4.84 -5.09 19.46
C ALA A 54 -5.46 -3.80 18.92
N ASP A 55 -4.62 -2.91 18.38
CA ASP A 55 -5.08 -1.62 17.86
C ASP A 55 -5.57 -1.69 16.41
N ILE A 56 -5.36 -2.81 15.71
CA ILE A 56 -5.86 -3.00 14.34
C ILE A 56 -7.40 -3.06 14.38
N ARG A 57 -8.06 -2.23 13.56
CA ARG A 57 -9.52 -2.14 13.46
C ARG A 57 -10.08 -2.76 12.20
N SER A 58 -9.42 -2.51 11.07
CA SER A 58 -9.82 -3.06 9.79
C SER A 58 -8.63 -3.11 8.82
N CYS A 59 -8.73 -4.00 7.84
CA CYS A 59 -7.76 -4.11 6.75
C CYS A 59 -8.51 -4.12 5.41
N GLN A 60 -8.06 -3.31 4.46
CA GLN A 60 -8.69 -3.21 3.15
C GLN A 60 -7.64 -3.18 2.04
N VAL A 61 -7.88 -3.93 0.97
CA VAL A 61 -7.10 -3.77 -0.26
C VAL A 61 -7.51 -2.47 -0.93
N TYR A 62 -6.53 -1.66 -1.32
CA TYR A 62 -6.77 -0.44 -2.10
C TYR A 62 -6.10 -0.50 -3.45
N GLU A 63 -6.68 0.23 -4.40
CA GLU A 63 -6.11 0.51 -5.70
C GLU A 63 -5.86 2.01 -5.82
N VAL A 64 -4.75 2.39 -6.47
CA VAL A 64 -4.52 3.79 -6.85
C VAL A 64 -5.04 3.97 -8.26
N GLU A 65 -6.09 4.76 -8.39
CA GLU A 65 -6.58 5.19 -9.70
C GLU A 65 -5.83 6.46 -10.13
N GLY A 66 -5.69 6.68 -11.44
CA GLY A 66 -5.08 7.89 -11.95
C GLY A 66 -6.07 9.05 -11.91
N GLU A 67 -5.59 10.26 -11.63
CA GLU A 67 -6.42 11.47 -11.78
C GLU A 67 -6.88 11.60 -13.24
N GLN A 68 -8.19 11.72 -13.46
CA GLN A 68 -8.75 11.93 -14.78
C GLN A 68 -8.49 13.36 -15.24
N GLN A 69 -7.55 13.55 -16.17
CA GLN A 69 -7.39 14.85 -16.83
C GLN A 69 -8.39 15.01 -17.99
N PRO A 70 -8.93 16.22 -18.25
CA PRO A 70 -9.77 16.50 -19.42
C PRO A 70 -8.99 16.38 -20.74
N ALA A 71 -9.69 15.99 -21.82
CA ALA A 71 -9.06 15.75 -23.13
C ALA A 71 -8.56 17.03 -23.77
N PRO A 72 -7.36 17.04 -24.36
CA PRO A 72 -6.98 18.13 -25.26
C PRO A 72 -7.92 18.14 -26.47
N GLU A 73 -8.59 19.27 -26.73
CA GLU A 73 -9.53 19.41 -27.85
C GLU A 73 -8.95 20.29 -28.99
N GLY A 74 -9.32 19.97 -30.23
CA GLY A 74 -8.99 20.78 -31.42
C GLY A 74 -7.49 20.89 -31.76
N LEU A 75 -7.15 21.90 -32.56
CA LEU A 75 -5.76 22.18 -32.99
C LEU A 75 -4.81 22.49 -31.83
N GLN A 76 -5.33 23.01 -30.71
CA GLN A 76 -4.55 23.23 -29.48
C GLN A 76 -4.08 21.90 -28.88
N GLY A 77 -4.94 20.87 -28.88
CA GLY A 77 -4.58 19.54 -28.40
C GLY A 77 -3.51 18.84 -29.22
N ILE A 78 -3.42 19.10 -30.53
CA ILE A 78 -2.33 18.61 -31.38
C ILE A 78 -0.99 19.24 -30.94
N GLY A 79 -0.98 20.55 -30.66
CA GLY A 79 0.20 21.24 -30.16
C GLY A 79 0.70 20.70 -28.81
N GLU A 80 -0.19 20.27 -27.92
CA GLU A 80 0.16 19.63 -26.65
C GLU A 80 0.73 18.21 -26.83
N ILE A 81 0.15 17.42 -27.76
CA ILE A 81 0.67 16.09 -28.10
C ILE A 81 2.11 16.16 -28.60
N PHE A 82 2.44 17.14 -29.46
CA PHE A 82 3.81 17.30 -29.97
C PHE A 82 4.79 17.79 -28.89
N LYS A 83 4.32 18.60 -27.93
CA LYS A 83 5.16 19.09 -26.83
C LYS A 83 5.51 18.00 -25.82
N ASN A 84 4.57 17.11 -25.50
CA ASN A 84 4.82 16.00 -24.56
C ASN A 84 3.93 14.77 -24.86
N PRO A 85 4.32 13.95 -25.85
CA PRO A 85 3.51 12.80 -26.26
C PRO A 85 3.39 11.73 -25.16
N MET A 86 4.37 11.66 -24.25
CA MET A 86 4.33 10.75 -23.10
C MET A 86 3.31 11.16 -22.05
N ALA A 87 3.16 12.46 -21.78
CA ALA A 87 2.13 12.97 -20.87
C ALA A 87 0.73 12.73 -21.44
N VAL A 88 0.52 12.98 -22.74
CA VAL A 88 -0.79 12.73 -23.38
C VAL A 88 -1.13 11.23 -23.43
N SER A 89 -0.13 10.37 -23.68
CA SER A 89 -0.30 8.91 -23.59
C SER A 89 -0.75 8.49 -22.19
N ARG A 90 -0.13 9.04 -21.13
CA ARG A 90 -0.53 8.79 -19.73
C ARG A 90 -1.94 9.27 -19.45
N ALA A 91 -2.30 10.49 -19.85
CA ALA A 91 -3.65 11.03 -19.68
C ALA A 91 -4.73 10.19 -20.40
N ASN A 92 -4.43 9.73 -21.62
CA ASN A 92 -5.34 8.84 -22.37
C ASN A 92 -5.47 7.45 -21.72
N MET A 93 -4.39 6.91 -21.13
CA MET A 93 -4.46 5.69 -20.34
C MET A 93 -5.28 5.87 -19.07
N MET A 94 -5.20 7.02 -18.41
CA MET A 94 -5.98 7.34 -17.20
C MET A 94 -7.48 7.46 -17.50
N ARG A 95 -7.87 8.04 -18.65
CA ARG A 95 -9.29 8.15 -19.05
C ARG A 95 -10.00 6.83 -19.29
N ARG A 96 -9.29 5.77 -19.68
CA ARG A 96 -9.93 4.49 -20.03
C ARG A 96 -10.48 3.75 -18.82
N GLY A 97 -10.10 4.12 -17.59
CA GLY A 97 -10.52 3.45 -16.36
C GLY A 97 -10.10 1.97 -16.24
N ASP A 98 -9.41 1.43 -17.26
CA ASP A 98 -9.02 0.03 -17.36
C ASP A 98 -7.66 -0.25 -16.70
N ARG A 99 -7.11 0.74 -15.98
CA ARG A 99 -5.79 0.66 -15.36
C ARG A 99 -5.79 1.17 -13.93
N ILE A 100 -5.01 0.48 -13.10
CA ILE A 100 -4.60 0.96 -11.78
C ILE A 100 -3.12 1.37 -11.85
N PHE A 101 -2.72 2.31 -11.01
CA PHE A 101 -1.37 2.86 -10.93
C PHE A 101 -0.61 2.40 -9.69
N GLY A 102 -1.29 1.68 -8.81
CA GLY A 102 -0.72 1.03 -7.64
C GLY A 102 -1.76 0.20 -6.92
N ALA A 103 -1.29 -0.64 -6.01
CA ALA A 103 -2.12 -1.45 -5.13
C ALA A 103 -1.40 -1.69 -3.80
N GLY A 104 -2.17 -1.95 -2.76
CA GLY A 104 -1.64 -2.23 -1.43
C GLY A 104 -2.74 -2.55 -0.44
N VAL A 105 -2.37 -2.55 0.84
CA VAL A 105 -3.28 -2.73 1.96
C VAL A 105 -3.29 -1.47 2.82
N LEU A 106 -4.50 -1.02 3.17
CA LEU A 106 -4.75 -0.03 4.22
C LEU A 106 -5.04 -0.78 5.51
N VAL A 107 -4.34 -0.40 6.58
CA VAL A 107 -4.60 -0.92 7.92
C VAL A 107 -5.06 0.24 8.80
N GLU A 108 -6.30 0.21 9.25
CA GLU A 108 -6.81 1.16 10.23
C GLU A 108 -6.33 0.75 11.62
N VAL A 109 -5.64 1.67 12.31
CA VAL A 109 -5.09 1.44 13.65
C VAL A 109 -5.67 2.49 14.59
N ALA A 110 -6.11 2.05 15.77
CA ALA A 110 -6.65 2.93 16.81
C ALA A 110 -5.66 4.05 17.15
N GLY A 111 -6.17 5.29 17.22
CA GLY A 111 -5.34 6.45 17.56
C GLY A 111 -4.52 7.05 16.42
N LEU A 112 -4.53 6.45 15.21
CA LEU A 112 -4.01 7.10 14.01
C LEU A 112 -5.12 7.87 13.27
N ALA A 113 -4.78 9.07 12.79
CA ALA A 113 -5.68 9.86 11.94
C ALA A 113 -5.77 9.32 10.50
N GLU A 114 -4.69 8.71 10.02
CA GLU A 114 -4.61 8.10 8.68
C GLU A 114 -4.25 6.61 8.80
N PRO A 115 -4.83 5.75 7.94
CA PRO A 115 -4.48 4.34 7.93
C PRO A 115 -3.02 4.11 7.51
N VAL A 116 -2.41 3.06 8.06
CA VAL A 116 -1.08 2.62 7.64
C VAL A 116 -1.18 2.05 6.23
N ARG A 117 -0.46 2.66 5.28
CA ARG A 117 -0.43 2.24 3.88
C ARG A 117 0.73 1.28 3.61
N ILE A 118 0.42 0.07 3.17
CA ILE A 118 1.41 -0.95 2.81
C ILE A 118 1.31 -1.20 1.30
N GLY A 119 2.13 -0.48 0.54
CA GLY A 119 2.14 -0.59 -0.93
C GLY A 119 2.86 -1.85 -1.40
N ILE A 120 2.23 -2.62 -2.30
CA ILE A 120 2.85 -3.81 -2.90
C ILE A 120 3.20 -3.59 -4.38
N TRP A 121 2.63 -2.56 -4.99
CA TRP A 121 2.85 -2.22 -6.39
C TRP A 121 2.60 -0.73 -6.64
N ALA A 122 3.47 -0.09 -7.43
CA ALA A 122 3.40 1.35 -7.73
C ALA A 122 3.60 1.65 -9.23
N ARG A 123 3.16 0.75 -10.12
CA ARG A 123 3.28 0.92 -11.58
C ARG A 123 1.94 0.68 -12.28
N PRO A 124 1.73 1.22 -13.49
CA PRO A 124 0.50 0.97 -14.25
C PRO A 124 0.26 -0.52 -14.54
N LEU A 125 -0.93 -1.01 -14.21
CA LEU A 125 -1.42 -2.36 -14.54
C LEU A 125 -2.76 -2.28 -15.24
N LYS A 126 -2.96 -3.10 -16.25
CA LYS A 126 -4.27 -3.26 -16.90
C LYS A 126 -5.17 -4.17 -16.04
N ARG A 127 -6.34 -3.68 -15.65
CA ARG A 127 -7.39 -4.46 -14.98
C ARG A 127 -7.71 -5.72 -15.79
N GLY A 128 -7.92 -6.84 -15.11
CA GLY A 128 -8.17 -8.13 -15.76
C GLY A 128 -6.96 -8.77 -16.47
N SER A 129 -5.77 -8.15 -16.44
CA SER A 129 -4.54 -8.85 -16.86
C SER A 129 -4.10 -9.90 -15.83
N ARG A 130 -3.24 -10.84 -16.25
CA ARG A 130 -2.64 -11.83 -15.32
C ARG A 130 -1.83 -11.14 -14.23
N SER A 131 -1.04 -10.12 -14.59
CA SER A 131 -0.24 -9.35 -13.61
C SER A 131 -1.13 -8.62 -12.61
N TYR A 132 -2.24 -8.02 -13.06
CA TYR A 132 -3.23 -7.43 -12.16
C TYR A 132 -3.77 -8.46 -11.16
N ARG A 133 -4.27 -9.61 -11.64
CA ARG A 133 -4.78 -10.66 -10.75
C ARG A 133 -3.74 -11.15 -9.75
N ASN A 134 -2.49 -11.32 -10.19
CA ASN A 134 -1.40 -11.73 -9.31
C ASN A 134 -1.15 -10.68 -8.21
N VAL A 135 -1.07 -9.40 -8.57
CA VAL A 135 -0.86 -8.31 -7.62
C VAL A 135 -2.01 -8.21 -6.64
N MET A 136 -3.27 -8.24 -7.10
CA MET A 136 -4.43 -8.23 -6.20
C MET A 136 -4.47 -9.46 -5.30
N GLY A 137 -4.12 -10.64 -5.82
CA GLY A 137 -3.98 -11.85 -5.01
C GLY A 137 -2.91 -11.74 -3.92
N SER A 138 -1.77 -11.10 -4.22
CA SER A 138 -0.75 -10.79 -3.22
C SER A 138 -1.23 -9.77 -2.17
N ALA A 139 -2.04 -8.78 -2.57
CA ALA A 139 -2.63 -7.82 -1.63
C ALA A 139 -3.60 -8.52 -0.67
N GLU A 140 -4.43 -9.43 -1.19
CA GLU A 140 -5.36 -10.21 -0.37
C GLU A 140 -4.62 -11.16 0.59
N GLN A 141 -3.51 -11.78 0.15
CA GLN A 141 -2.66 -12.59 1.04
C GLN A 141 -2.05 -11.75 2.16
N LEU A 142 -1.54 -10.56 1.83
CA LEU A 142 -1.00 -9.63 2.82
C LEU A 142 -2.07 -9.17 3.81
N LYS A 143 -3.26 -8.80 3.31
CA LYS A 143 -4.42 -8.46 4.13
C LYS A 143 -4.74 -9.61 5.10
N GLY A 144 -4.90 -10.83 4.60
CA GLY A 144 -5.20 -11.99 5.43
C GLY A 144 -4.12 -12.28 6.48
N ALA A 145 -2.84 -12.07 6.16
CA ALA A 145 -1.75 -12.23 7.12
C ALA A 145 -1.83 -11.19 8.27
N ILE A 146 -2.19 -9.94 7.96
CA ILE A 146 -2.38 -8.88 8.97
C ILE A 146 -3.66 -9.14 9.78
N GLU A 147 -4.74 -9.56 9.13
CA GLU A 147 -5.98 -9.93 9.83
C GLU A 147 -5.77 -11.09 10.80
N GLY A 148 -4.89 -12.04 10.47
CA GLY A 148 -4.48 -13.11 11.37
C GLY A 148 -3.83 -12.61 12.67
N LEU A 149 -3.19 -11.44 12.65
CA LEU A 149 -2.62 -10.82 13.86
C LEU A 149 -3.70 -10.39 14.86
N MET A 150 -4.91 -10.06 14.40
CA MET A 150 -6.03 -9.69 15.27
C MET A 150 -6.57 -10.88 16.05
N VAL A 151 -6.49 -12.09 15.48
CA VAL A 151 -7.08 -13.30 16.07
C VAL A 151 -6.14 -13.93 17.10
N GLY A 152 -4.82 -13.82 16.90
CA GLY A 152 -3.79 -14.43 17.75
C GLY A 152 -3.71 -13.89 19.20
N GLU A 153 -4.34 -12.76 19.50
CA GLU A 153 -4.44 -12.22 20.86
C GLU A 153 -5.56 -12.85 21.71
N SER A 154 -6.48 -13.61 21.09
CA SER A 154 -7.65 -14.18 21.79
C SER A 154 -7.40 -15.54 22.46
N ASP A 155 -6.27 -16.19 22.20
CA ASP A 155 -5.94 -17.55 22.68
C ASP A 155 -4.82 -17.56 23.75
N GLY A 156 -4.50 -16.41 24.37
CA GLY A 156 -3.44 -16.26 25.39
C GLY A 156 -3.95 -15.92 26.78
#